data_AF-A0AAW1YJT3-F1
#
_entry.id   AF-A0AAW1YJT3-F1
#
_cell.length_a   1.000
_cell.length_b   1.000
_cell.length_c   1.000
_cell.angle_alpha   90.00
_cell.angle_beta   90.00
_cell.angle_gamma   90.00
#
_symmetry.space_group_name_H-M   'P 1'
#
loop_
_entity.id
_entity.type
_entity.pdbx_description
1 polymer ?
#
loop_
_entity_poly.entity_id
_entity_poly.type
_entity_poly.pdbx_seq_one_letter_code
_entity_poly.pdbx_strand_id
1 'polypeptide(L)'
;MLGSGQCGHRYGCFWRGCLLNGALHWFGYEQSVMSRTLKSFDLREEKFQGRIPLPNDAYLSHIFIAKNCLCIYSSRNVTATGFRIWKMEENGVWTEFISSESLPREFENARLTPLYILENGEVLMVVNYTVKLILYSPKEMTFRNGIGRRWLFNGAIYRETLL
;
A
#
# COMPACT_ATOMS: atom_id res chain seq x y z
N MET A 1 30.63 1.76 8.71
CA MET A 1 30.01 3.00 9.20
C MET A 1 28.51 2.88 8.99
N LEU A 2 27.78 2.41 10.00
CA LEU A 2 26.32 2.22 9.92
C LEU A 2 25.67 3.54 10.34
N GLY A 3 25.08 4.25 9.39
CA GLY A 3 24.33 5.47 9.64
C GLY A 3 22.99 5.14 10.27
N SER A 4 22.79 5.56 11.51
CA SER A 4 21.53 5.49 12.23
C SER A 4 20.50 6.42 11.59
N GLY A 5 19.62 5.87 10.75
CA GLY A 5 18.43 6.57 10.29
C GLY A 5 17.39 6.61 11.40
N GLN A 6 17.26 7.76 12.06
CA GLN A 6 16.21 7.98 13.05
C GLN A 6 14.83 7.86 12.39
N CYS A 7 14.07 6.83 12.76
CA CYS A 7 12.66 6.70 12.40
C CYS A 7 11.85 7.66 13.29
N GLY A 8 11.54 8.84 12.78
CA GLY A 8 10.71 9.82 13.46
C GLY A 8 9.27 9.32 13.62
N HIS A 9 8.93 8.86 14.82
CA HIS A 9 7.55 8.69 15.28
C HIS A 9 6.85 10.06 15.36
N ARG A 10 5.82 10.30 14.53
CA ARG A 10 4.71 11.23 14.89
C ARG A 10 3.46 11.22 14.02
N TYR A 11 3.40 10.47 12.93
CA TYR A 11 2.14 10.19 12.23
C TYR A 11 2.18 8.74 11.75
N GLY A 12 1.20 7.92 12.15
CA GLY A 12 1.12 6.47 11.88
C GLY A 12 0.97 6.13 10.39
N CYS A 13 1.97 6.46 9.60
CA CYS A 13 2.20 5.96 8.26
C CYS A 13 3.30 4.92 8.42
N PHE A 14 2.90 3.67 8.63
CA PHE A 14 3.84 2.57 8.61
C PHE A 14 4.50 2.53 7.23
N TRP A 15 5.72 3.05 7.12
CA TRP A 15 6.64 2.76 6.02
C TRP A 15 7.06 1.29 6.12
N ARG A 16 6.10 0.39 5.92
CA ARG A 16 6.32 -1.06 5.94
C ARG A 16 6.90 -1.46 4.59
N GLY A 17 8.03 -2.15 4.62
CA GLY A 17 8.50 -2.89 3.47
C GLY A 17 7.68 -4.17 3.27
N CYS A 18 7.76 -4.76 2.10
CA CYS A 18 7.16 -6.05 1.78
C CYS A 18 8.20 -6.97 1.16
N LEU A 19 8.12 -8.27 1.47
CA LEU A 19 9.02 -9.30 0.97
C LEU A 19 8.35 -10.01 -0.20
N LEU A 20 8.91 -9.89 -1.40
CA LEU A 20 8.42 -10.55 -2.60
C LEU A 20 9.59 -11.18 -3.35
N ASN A 21 9.47 -12.44 -3.73
CA ASN A 21 10.48 -13.17 -4.53
C ASN A 21 11.92 -13.08 -3.97
N GLY A 22 12.06 -13.12 -2.64
CA GLY A 22 13.37 -13.03 -1.98
C GLY A 22 13.96 -11.61 -1.89
N ALA A 23 13.23 -10.59 -2.33
CA ALA A 23 13.63 -9.19 -2.23
C ALA A 23 12.72 -8.40 -1.29
N LEU A 24 13.32 -7.54 -0.45
CA LEU A 24 12.61 -6.58 0.37
C LEU A 24 12.35 -5.31 -0.44
N HIS A 25 11.10 -4.84 -0.51
CA HIS A 25 10.69 -3.63 -1.23
C HIS A 25 10.09 -2.60 -0.28
N TRP A 26 10.52 -1.34 -0.37
CA TRP A 26 9.99 -0.24 0.46
C TRP A 26 10.13 1.12 -0.23
N PHE A 27 9.33 2.09 0.22
CA PHE A 27 9.52 3.47 -0.21
C PHE A 27 10.74 4.09 0.46
N GLY A 28 11.63 4.65 -0.35
CA GLY A 28 12.68 5.56 0.07
C GLY A 28 12.37 7.00 -0.35
N TYR A 29 13.12 7.95 0.20
CA TYR A 29 13.15 9.33 -0.26
C TYR A 29 14.52 9.63 -0.84
N GLU A 30 14.55 10.10 -2.08
CA GLU A 30 15.79 10.48 -2.76
C GLU A 30 15.92 12.01 -2.73
N GLN A 31 16.87 12.51 -1.93
CA GLN A 31 17.05 13.94 -1.70
C GLN A 31 17.49 14.70 -2.96
N SER A 32 18.28 14.09 -3.84
CA SER A 32 18.80 14.74 -5.05
C SER A 32 17.70 15.14 -6.04
N VAL A 33 16.61 14.38 -6.09
CA VAL A 33 15.44 14.65 -6.95
C VAL A 33 14.20 15.03 -6.13
N MET A 34 14.36 15.22 -4.82
CA MET A 34 13.30 15.53 -3.86
C MET A 34 12.04 14.67 -4.01
N SER A 35 12.22 13.40 -4.37
CA SER A 35 11.12 12.52 -4.79
C SER A 35 11.14 11.19 -4.05
N ARG A 36 9.95 10.60 -3.90
CA ARG A 36 9.81 9.22 -3.43
C ARG A 36 10.40 8.29 -4.48
N THR A 37 11.04 7.23 -4.03
CA THR A 37 11.54 6.14 -4.88
C THR A 37 11.15 4.81 -4.29
N LEU A 38 10.95 3.80 -5.13
CA LEU A 38 10.83 2.43 -4.67
C LEU A 38 12.23 1.81 -4.64
N LYS A 39 12.62 1.33 -3.47
CA LYS A 39 13.88 0.63 -3.24
C LYS A 39 13.61 -0.86 -3.12
N SER A 40 14.59 -1.66 -3.54
CA SER A 40 14.56 -3.10 -3.44
C SER A 40 15.93 -3.61 -3.00
N PHE A 41 15.95 -4.61 -2.12
CA PHE A 41 17.16 -5.27 -1.65
C PHE A 41 16.98 -6.78 -1.76
N ASP A 42 17.86 -7.41 -2.54
CA ASP A 42 17.88 -8.84 -2.74
C ASP A 42 18.54 -9.51 -1.54
N LEU A 43 17.80 -10.39 -0.84
CA LEU A 43 18.31 -11.07 0.35
C LEU A 43 19.30 -12.19 0.01
N ARG A 44 19.26 -12.74 -1.20
CA ARG A 44 20.15 -13.82 -1.62
C ARG A 44 21.51 -13.27 -2.01
N GLU A 45 21.51 -12.21 -2.81
CA GLU A 45 22.73 -11.57 -3.32
C GLU A 45 23.28 -10.47 -2.41
N GLU A 46 22.52 -10.12 -1.36
CA GLU A 46 22.80 -9.06 -0.40
C GLU A 46 23.09 -7.69 -1.07
N LYS A 47 22.34 -7.40 -2.15
CA LYS A 47 22.56 -6.21 -2.99
C LYS A 47 21.29 -5.38 -3.13
N PHE A 48 21.48 -4.06 -3.16
CA PHE A 48 20.44 -3.16 -3.63
C PHE A 48 20.22 -3.38 -5.12
N GLN A 49 18.97 -3.58 -5.48
CA GLN A 49 18.54 -3.64 -6.86
C GLN A 49 18.45 -2.20 -7.42
N GLY A 50 18.43 -2.10 -8.75
CA GLY A 50 18.28 -0.82 -9.45
C GLY A 50 17.02 -0.05 -9.03
N ARG A 51 16.95 1.23 -9.43
CA ARG A 51 15.79 2.07 -9.16
C ARG A 51 14.55 1.47 -9.84
N ILE A 52 13.53 1.16 -9.06
CA ILE A 52 12.24 0.76 -9.60
C ILE A 52 11.44 2.05 -9.89
N PRO A 53 11.04 2.30 -11.15
CA PRO A 53 10.23 3.46 -11.47
C PRO A 53 8.91 3.38 -10.72
N LEU A 54 8.36 4.53 -10.36
CA LEU A 54 7.05 4.61 -9.72
C LEU A 54 5.98 4.94 -10.77
N PRO A 55 4.70 4.58 -10.54
CA PRO A 55 3.63 5.10 -11.37
C PRO A 55 3.57 6.64 -11.23
N ASN A 56 3.27 7.35 -12.32
CA ASN A 56 3.32 8.82 -12.39
C ASN A 56 2.43 9.52 -11.33
N ASP A 57 2.95 10.63 -10.79
CA ASP A 57 2.29 11.70 -10.01
C ASP A 57 1.19 11.30 -9.01
N ALA A 58 1.45 10.24 -8.28
CA ALA A 58 0.58 9.79 -7.22
C ALA A 58 1.13 10.20 -5.84
N TYR A 59 0.26 10.58 -4.91
CA TYR A 59 0.62 10.67 -3.50
C TYR A 59 0.69 9.24 -2.94
N LEU A 60 1.76 8.53 -3.30
CA LEU A 60 1.96 7.12 -2.96
C LEU A 60 2.06 6.97 -1.45
N SER A 61 1.12 6.25 -0.88
CA SER A 61 0.93 6.23 0.57
C SER A 61 1.11 4.87 1.20
N HIS A 62 1.03 3.78 0.41
CA HIS A 62 1.25 2.43 0.92
C HIS A 62 1.72 1.44 -0.17
N ILE A 63 2.58 0.49 0.22
CA ILE A 63 3.04 -0.64 -0.59
C ILE A 63 2.57 -1.93 0.07
N PHE A 64 2.07 -2.86 -0.72
CA PHE A 64 1.56 -4.14 -0.25
C PHE A 64 1.68 -5.20 -1.34
N ILE A 65 1.45 -6.47 -0.98
CA ILE A 65 1.47 -7.58 -1.92
C ILE A 65 0.03 -8.06 -2.12
N ALA A 66 -0.38 -8.21 -3.38
CA ALA A 66 -1.64 -8.84 -3.73
C ALA A 66 -1.41 -9.83 -4.87
N LYS A 67 -1.92 -11.07 -4.70
CA LYS A 67 -1.81 -12.15 -5.70
C LYS A 67 -0.37 -12.33 -6.22
N ASN A 68 0.62 -12.30 -5.31
CA ASN A 68 2.07 -12.38 -5.60
C ASN A 68 2.61 -11.25 -6.50
N CYS A 69 1.92 -10.12 -6.59
CA CYS A 69 2.40 -8.93 -7.29
C CYS A 69 2.62 -7.79 -6.31
N LEU A 70 3.60 -6.95 -6.63
CA LEU A 70 3.85 -5.72 -5.90
C LEU A 70 2.75 -4.71 -6.24
N CYS A 71 2.08 -4.17 -5.23
CA CYS A 71 1.03 -3.19 -5.39
C CYS A 71 1.34 -1.90 -4.65
N ILE A 72 0.93 -0.78 -5.24
CA ILE A 72 1.02 0.53 -4.62
C ILE A 72 -0.35 1.16 -4.53
N TYR A 73 -0.70 1.61 -3.33
CA TYR A 73 -1.85 2.45 -3.09
C TYR A 73 -1.48 3.93 -3.16
N SER A 74 -2.26 4.67 -3.95
CA SER A 74 -2.21 6.11 -4.05
C SER A 74 -3.57 6.68 -3.65
N SER A 75 -3.57 7.52 -2.62
CA SER A 75 -4.60 8.54 -2.48
C SER A 75 -4.25 9.70 -3.42
N ARG A 76 -5.22 10.38 -4.03
CA ARG A 76 -4.90 11.64 -4.71
C ARG A 76 -4.79 12.77 -3.66
N ASN A 77 -4.13 13.89 -4.02
CA ASN A 77 -3.88 15.05 -3.16
C ASN A 77 -5.17 15.68 -2.61
N VAL A 78 -5.02 16.64 -1.68
CA VAL A 78 -6.02 17.38 -0.88
C VAL A 78 -7.37 17.73 -1.57
N THR A 79 -7.43 17.80 -2.89
CA THR A 79 -8.63 18.16 -3.68
C THR A 79 -9.38 16.98 -4.30
N ALA A 80 -8.82 15.78 -4.28
CA ALA A 80 -9.37 14.62 -4.97
C ALA A 80 -9.85 13.58 -3.94
N THR A 81 -11.11 13.19 -4.09
CA THR A 81 -11.82 12.36 -3.11
C THR A 81 -11.61 10.87 -3.30
N GLY A 82 -10.82 10.42 -4.29
CA GLY A 82 -10.67 9.00 -4.66
C GLY A 82 -9.29 8.38 -4.40
N PHE A 83 -9.13 7.13 -4.85
CA PHE A 83 -7.86 6.40 -4.77
C PHE A 83 -7.58 5.54 -6.00
N ARG A 84 -6.31 5.16 -6.15
CA ARG A 84 -5.80 4.21 -7.14
C ARG A 84 -4.94 3.14 -6.49
N ILE A 85 -5.06 1.91 -6.95
CA ILE A 85 -4.16 0.80 -6.66
C ILE A 85 -3.49 0.44 -7.97
N TRP A 86 -2.17 0.54 -7.98
CA TRP A 86 -1.29 0.15 -9.06
C TRP A 86 -0.76 -1.24 -8.79
N LYS A 87 -0.62 -2.05 -9.83
CA LYS A 87 0.01 -3.37 -9.78
C LYS A 87 1.24 -3.34 -10.69
N MET A 88 2.34 -3.91 -10.21
CA MET A 88 3.50 -4.17 -11.05
C MET A 88 3.26 -5.46 -11.83
N GLU A 89 3.30 -5.35 -13.15
CA GLU A 89 3.27 -6.51 -14.04
C GLU A 89 4.65 -7.18 -14.11
N GLU A 90 4.70 -8.39 -14.64
CA GLU A 90 5.94 -9.19 -14.77
C GLU A 90 7.03 -8.49 -15.59
N ASN A 91 6.64 -7.64 -16.55
CA ASN A 91 7.54 -6.83 -17.35
C ASN A 91 8.08 -5.59 -16.62
N GLY A 92 7.73 -5.39 -15.34
CA GLY A 92 8.16 -4.27 -14.52
C GLY A 92 7.37 -2.97 -14.73
N VAL A 93 6.34 -2.97 -15.57
CA VAL A 93 5.48 -1.80 -15.82
C VAL A 93 4.35 -1.76 -14.80
N TRP A 94 4.00 -0.54 -14.34
CA TRP A 94 2.84 -0.32 -13.49
C TRP A 94 1.57 -0.19 -14.31
N THR A 95 0.54 -0.95 -13.93
CA THR A 95 -0.81 -0.85 -14.48
C THR A 95 -1.78 -0.42 -13.39
N GLU A 96 -2.76 0.42 -13.74
CA GLU A 96 -3.86 0.69 -12.82
C GLU A 96 -4.68 -0.60 -12.68
N PHE A 97 -4.82 -1.08 -11.45
CA PHE A 97 -5.49 -2.34 -11.17
C PHE A 97 -6.89 -2.12 -10.59
N ILE A 98 -7.00 -1.24 -9.60
CA ILE A 98 -8.27 -0.92 -8.94
C ILE A 98 -8.32 0.58 -8.69
N SER A 99 -9.47 1.19 -8.93
CA SER A 99 -9.67 2.61 -8.71
C SER A 99 -11.04 2.92 -8.11
N SER A 100 -11.11 4.04 -7.42
CA SER A 100 -12.35 4.72 -7.06
C SER A 100 -12.17 6.21 -7.33
N GLU A 101 -13.12 6.84 -8.01
CA GLU A 101 -13.05 8.28 -8.31
C GLU A 101 -13.43 9.14 -7.11
N SER A 102 -14.26 8.60 -6.23
CA SER A 102 -14.70 9.27 -5.02
C SER A 102 -14.71 8.31 -3.82
N LEU A 103 -14.74 8.90 -2.63
CA LEU A 103 -14.94 8.21 -1.39
C LEU A 103 -16.30 8.65 -0.83
N PRO A 104 -17.04 7.75 -0.16
CA PRO A 104 -18.19 8.14 0.64
C PRO A 104 -17.84 9.27 1.60
N ARG A 105 -18.81 10.14 1.89
CA ARG A 105 -18.62 11.32 2.76
C ARG A 105 -17.99 10.98 4.12
N GLU A 106 -18.32 9.82 4.67
CA GLU A 106 -17.75 9.30 5.91
C GLU A 106 -16.24 8.98 5.84
N PHE A 107 -15.67 8.85 4.64
CA PHE A 107 -14.28 8.54 4.37
C PHE A 107 -13.50 9.66 3.65
N GLU A 108 -14.12 10.79 3.29
CA GLU A 108 -13.46 11.89 2.57
C GLU A 108 -12.19 12.39 3.27
N ASN A 109 -12.17 12.40 4.61
CA ASN A 109 -11.02 12.81 5.41
C ASN A 109 -10.28 11.63 6.06
N ALA A 110 -10.68 10.40 5.72
CA ALA A 110 -10.11 9.21 6.29
C ALA A 110 -8.91 8.71 5.47
N ARG A 111 -7.85 8.31 6.17
CA ARG A 111 -6.76 7.58 5.53
C ARG A 111 -7.13 6.11 5.44
N LEU A 112 -7.43 5.66 4.23
CA LEU A 112 -7.64 4.25 3.92
C LEU A 112 -6.30 3.59 3.57
N THR A 113 -6.09 2.39 4.09
CA THR A 113 -4.92 1.57 3.76
C THR A 113 -5.41 0.20 3.31
N PRO A 114 -5.14 -0.24 2.06
CA PRO A 114 -5.48 -1.59 1.65
C PRO A 114 -4.62 -2.60 2.41
N LEU A 115 -5.26 -3.68 2.83
CA LEU A 115 -4.64 -4.79 3.53
C LEU A 115 -4.49 -5.99 2.60
N TYR A 116 -5.57 -6.33 1.89
CA TYR A 116 -5.63 -7.54 1.09
C TYR A 116 -6.65 -7.41 -0.04
N ILE A 117 -6.45 -8.17 -1.12
CA ILE A 117 -7.40 -8.29 -2.22
C ILE A 117 -7.93 -9.71 -2.21
N LEU A 118 -9.23 -9.85 -1.96
CA LEU A 118 -9.92 -11.13 -1.88
C LEU A 118 -9.97 -11.82 -3.26
N GLU A 119 -10.27 -13.12 -3.27
CA GLU A 119 -10.36 -13.91 -4.50
C GLU A 119 -11.41 -13.34 -5.47
N ASN A 120 -12.53 -12.84 -4.92
CA ASN A 120 -13.61 -12.18 -5.65
C ASN A 120 -13.25 -10.76 -6.16
N GLY A 121 -12.02 -10.29 -5.93
CA GLY A 121 -11.53 -9.00 -6.40
C GLY A 121 -11.83 -7.81 -5.48
N GLU A 122 -12.50 -8.04 -4.36
CA GLU A 122 -12.78 -6.97 -3.40
C GLU A 122 -11.54 -6.61 -2.60
N VAL A 123 -11.47 -5.35 -2.15
CA VAL A 123 -10.33 -4.83 -1.40
C VAL A 123 -10.72 -4.70 0.06
N LEU A 124 -10.04 -5.46 0.92
CA LEU A 124 -10.09 -5.25 2.37
C LEU A 124 -9.19 -4.07 2.72
N MET A 125 -9.76 -3.06 3.36
CA MET A 125 -9.06 -1.85 3.76
C MET A 125 -9.26 -1.57 5.25
N VAL A 126 -8.28 -0.91 5.85
CA VAL A 126 -8.40 -0.34 7.20
C VAL A 126 -8.54 1.18 7.12
N VAL A 127 -9.44 1.71 7.93
CA VAL A 127 -9.63 3.14 8.16
C VAL A 127 -8.71 3.57 9.30
N ASN A 128 -7.55 4.16 9.01
CA ASN A 128 -6.45 4.29 9.99
C ASN A 128 -6.82 5.00 11.30
N TYR A 129 -7.68 6.03 11.26
CA TYR A 129 -8.08 6.76 12.48
C TYR A 129 -9.03 5.98 13.38
N THR A 130 -9.86 5.12 12.80
CA THR A 130 -10.92 4.41 13.53
C THR A 130 -10.64 2.93 13.69
N VAL A 131 -9.58 2.43 13.02
CA VAL A 131 -9.20 1.02 12.93
C VAL A 131 -10.39 0.15 12.51
N LYS A 132 -11.28 0.68 11.68
CA LYS A 132 -12.41 -0.07 11.11
C LYS A 132 -11.95 -0.81 9.87
N LEU A 133 -12.42 -2.04 9.71
CA LEU A 133 -12.28 -2.79 8.46
C LEU A 133 -13.45 -2.47 7.54
N ILE A 134 -13.14 -2.20 6.29
CA ILE A 134 -14.13 -1.99 5.23
C ILE A 134 -13.76 -2.84 4.02
N LEU A 135 -14.77 -3.23 3.26
CA LEU A 135 -14.62 -3.89 1.98
C LEU A 135 -15.05 -2.91 0.89
N TYR A 136 -14.16 -2.68 -0.07
CA TYR A 136 -14.48 -1.99 -1.31
C TYR A 136 -14.73 -3.02 -2.41
N SER A 137 -15.86 -2.90 -3.10
CA SER A 137 -16.15 -3.65 -4.32
C SER A 137 -15.87 -2.76 -5.53
N PRO A 138 -14.81 -3.03 -6.32
CA PRO A 138 -14.55 -2.27 -7.55
C PRO A 138 -15.65 -2.43 -8.59
N LYS A 139 -16.28 -3.62 -8.62
CA LYS A 139 -17.35 -3.94 -9.57
C LYS A 139 -18.61 -3.11 -9.30
N GLU A 140 -19.02 -3.03 -8.03
CA GLU A 140 -20.23 -2.31 -7.64
C GLU A 140 -19.93 -0.85 -7.26
N MET A 141 -18.67 -0.46 -7.18
CA MET A 141 -18.20 0.85 -6.70
C MET A 141 -18.76 1.22 -5.33
N THR A 142 -18.86 0.24 -4.43
CA THR A 142 -19.45 0.40 -3.10
C THR A 142 -18.47 0.06 -2.00
N PHE A 143 -18.67 0.72 -0.84
CA PHE A 143 -17.99 0.38 0.40
C PHE A 143 -19.00 -0.25 1.35
N ARG A 144 -18.58 -1.31 2.04
CA ARG A 144 -19.37 -1.90 3.12
C ARG A 144 -18.50 -2.16 4.33
N ASN A 145 -19.11 -2.13 5.51
CA ASN A 145 -18.40 -2.48 6.74
C ASN A 145 -17.95 -3.95 6.67
N GLY A 146 -16.64 -4.16 6.79
CA GLY A 146 -16.07 -5.47 7.06
C GLY A 146 -16.36 -5.85 8.52
N ILE A 147 -16.37 -7.15 8.82
CA ILE A 147 -16.69 -7.72 10.14
C ILE A 147 -16.06 -6.89 11.29
N GLY A 148 -16.89 -6.41 12.23
CA GLY A 148 -16.43 -5.99 13.57
C GLY A 148 -16.91 -4.61 14.05
N ARG A 149 -17.85 -4.62 14.98
CA ARG A 149 -18.14 -3.49 15.88
C ARG A 149 -16.85 -3.08 16.60
N ARG A 150 -16.37 -1.84 16.40
CA ARG A 150 -15.55 -1.06 17.38
C ARG A 150 -14.44 -1.85 18.12
N TRP A 151 -13.67 -2.70 17.42
CA TRP A 151 -12.47 -3.33 17.99
C TRP A 151 -11.23 -2.60 17.46
N LEU A 152 -10.42 -2.04 18.37
CA LEU A 152 -9.07 -1.59 18.05
C LEU A 152 -8.22 -2.86 17.87
N PHE A 153 -7.83 -3.18 16.64
CA PHE A 153 -6.91 -4.30 16.40
C PHE A 153 -5.55 -3.78 15.93
N ASN A 154 -4.47 -4.21 16.60
CA ASN A 154 -3.14 -4.21 16.01
C ASN A 154 -2.97 -5.55 15.28
N GLY A 155 -3.46 -5.60 14.05
CA GLY A 155 -3.38 -6.79 13.21
C GLY A 155 -2.07 -6.84 12.42
N ALA A 156 -1.43 -8.01 12.40
CA ALA A 156 -0.53 -8.38 11.32
C ALA A 156 -1.33 -9.26 10.36
N ILE A 157 -1.21 -9.03 9.05
CA ILE A 157 -1.75 -9.95 8.06
C ILE A 157 -0.82 -11.16 8.07
N TYR A 158 -1.27 -12.23 8.71
CA TYR A 158 -0.60 -13.52 8.67
C TYR A 158 -1.22 -14.33 7.54
N ARG A 159 -0.41 -14.65 6.53
CA ARG A 159 -0.77 -15.69 5.56
C ARG A 159 0.02 -16.94 5.93
N GLU A 160 -0.70 -17.94 6.41
CA GLU A 160 -0.11 -19.24 6.69
C GLU A 160 0.47 -19.80 5.38
N THR A 161 1.75 -20.14 5.40
CA THR A 161 2.42 -20.85 4.31
C THR A 161 2.64 -22.26 4.84
N LEU A 162 1.62 -23.11 4.73
CA LEU A 162 1.82 -24.55 4.94
C LEU A 162 2.71 -25.03 3.79
N LEU A 163 3.93 -25.42 4.15
CA LEU A 163 4.88 -26.12 3.27
C LEU A 163 4.43 -27.56 3.04
#